data_AF-A0A538CEX2-F1
#
_entry.id   AF-A0A538CEX2-F1
#
_cell.length_a   1.000
_cell.length_b   1.000
_cell.length_c   1.000
_cell.angle_alpha   90.00
_cell.angle_beta   90.00
_cell.angle_gamma   90.00
#
_symmetry.space_group_name_H-M   'P 1'
#
loop_
_entity.id
_entity.type
_entity.pdbx_description
1 polymer ?
#
loop_
_entity_poly.entity_id
_entity_poly.type
_entity_poly.pdbx_seq_one_letter_code
_entity_poly.pdbx_strand_id
1 'polypeptide(L)'
;MRRGILLLFVVGSVLWVAGPAQAKGAEGGVTAESVSITGPAGSASLTGTSAAAYGDLSNAFNPSSRMASKPVNVALGPRYDVVYSLTCDLPAGGSTTVAIHQSLYPYARYRSLAQVWTFTAAGQPACGWVEAPAAGWVASRRGLFDVLTAGGLPEAPPAPAPAQPLAPLRDGPSAAWYALVGIGGMLTLVLVAMLTRRRDREI
;
A
#
# COMPACT_ATOMS: atom_id res chain seq x y z
N MET A 1 -14.81 -68.41 9.71
CA MET A 1 -14.11 -68.12 10.99
C MET A 1 -12.67 -67.71 10.67
N ARG A 2 -12.14 -66.73 11.43
CA ARG A 2 -10.79 -66.09 11.38
C ARG A 2 -10.58 -65.12 10.21
N ARG A 3 -10.69 -63.79 10.36
CA ARG A 3 -9.93 -62.80 11.18
C ARG A 3 -8.44 -62.78 10.85
N GLY A 4 -7.99 -61.68 10.24
CA GLY A 4 -6.57 -61.35 10.02
C GLY A 4 -6.44 -59.99 9.34
N ILE A 5 -6.51 -58.92 10.14
CA ILE A 5 -6.25 -57.53 9.76
C ILE A 5 -4.73 -57.38 9.55
N LEU A 6 -4.31 -56.82 8.41
CA LEU A 6 -2.96 -56.29 8.25
C LEU A 6 -3.06 -54.87 7.68
N LEU A 7 -2.99 -53.90 8.59
CA LEU A 7 -2.80 -52.49 8.32
C LEU A 7 -1.34 -52.28 7.92
N LEU A 8 -1.10 -51.94 6.66
CA LEU A 8 0.19 -51.47 6.18
C LEU A 8 0.11 -49.96 5.97
N PHE A 9 0.68 -49.22 6.92
CA PHE A 9 0.96 -47.80 6.83
C PHE A 9 1.95 -47.56 5.68
N VAL A 10 1.46 -47.14 4.52
CA VAL A 10 2.31 -46.54 3.49
C VAL A 10 2.44 -45.05 3.81
N VAL A 11 3.44 -44.73 4.64
CA VAL A 11 3.98 -43.37 4.76
C VAL A 11 4.76 -43.12 3.46
N GLY A 12 4.03 -42.74 2.41
CA GLY A 12 4.60 -42.30 1.14
C GLY A 12 5.05 -40.86 1.26
N SER A 13 6.35 -40.69 1.48
CA SER A 13 7.07 -39.42 1.51
C SER A 13 6.63 -38.51 0.37
N VAL A 14 6.01 -37.40 0.73
CA VAL A 14 5.75 -36.29 -0.18
C VAL A 14 7.10 -35.59 -0.43
N LEU A 15 7.93 -36.18 -1.28
CA LEU A 15 8.97 -35.43 -1.98
C LEU A 15 8.25 -34.56 -3.00
N TRP A 16 7.84 -33.36 -2.57
CA TRP A 16 7.70 -32.23 -3.47
C TRP A 16 9.08 -31.98 -4.06
N VAL A 17 9.39 -32.70 -5.14
CA VAL A 17 10.36 -32.21 -6.10
C VAL A 17 9.72 -30.95 -6.65
N ALA A 18 10.12 -29.80 -6.10
CA ALA A 18 9.92 -28.51 -6.72
C ALA A 18 10.58 -28.61 -8.10
N GLY A 19 9.83 -29.08 -9.09
CA GLY A 19 10.21 -28.96 -10.48
C GLY A 19 10.50 -27.49 -10.75
N PRO A 20 11.49 -27.18 -11.60
CA PRO A 20 11.80 -25.80 -11.90
C PRO A 20 10.51 -25.18 -12.42
N ALA A 21 9.95 -24.25 -11.64
CA ALA A 21 8.95 -23.33 -12.13
C ALA A 21 9.50 -22.84 -13.46
N GLN A 22 8.73 -23.02 -14.54
CA GLN A 22 9.19 -22.67 -15.87
C GLN A 22 9.57 -21.20 -15.85
N ALA A 23 10.88 -20.98 -15.73
CA ALA A 23 11.49 -19.68 -15.69
C ALA A 23 11.16 -19.07 -17.03
N LYS A 24 10.36 -18.01 -17.00
CA LYS A 24 10.48 -16.84 -17.86
C LYS A 24 11.93 -16.79 -18.36
N GLY A 25 12.13 -17.17 -19.62
CA GLY A 25 13.40 -17.73 -20.07
C GLY A 25 14.58 -16.84 -19.70
N ALA A 26 15.47 -17.31 -18.82
CA ALA A 26 16.79 -16.73 -18.58
C ALA A 26 16.90 -15.19 -18.68
N GLU A 27 15.95 -14.44 -18.11
CA GLU A 27 16.05 -12.98 -18.05
C GLU A 27 16.92 -12.60 -16.85
N GLY A 28 18.24 -12.67 -17.06
CA GLY A 28 19.20 -11.71 -16.51
C GLY A 28 19.24 -11.52 -14.99
N GLY A 29 19.23 -12.60 -14.20
CA GLY A 29 19.79 -12.55 -12.84
C GLY A 29 18.85 -12.19 -11.69
N VAL A 30 17.52 -12.24 -11.83
CA VAL A 30 16.63 -12.23 -10.63
C VAL A 30 16.67 -13.60 -9.95
N THR A 31 16.97 -13.64 -8.65
CA THR A 31 17.11 -14.87 -7.85
C THR A 31 16.03 -15.04 -6.79
N ALA A 32 15.39 -13.96 -6.36
CA ALA A 32 14.23 -14.04 -5.48
C ALA A 32 13.27 -12.86 -5.70
N GLU A 33 11.99 -13.12 -5.46
CA GLU A 33 10.92 -12.13 -5.62
C GLU A 33 9.90 -12.25 -4.49
N SER A 34 9.46 -11.08 -3.99
CA SER A 34 8.36 -11.00 -3.04
C SER A 34 7.56 -9.71 -3.22
N VAL A 35 6.25 -9.79 -2.99
CA VAL A 35 5.36 -8.63 -3.07
C VAL A 35 4.63 -8.51 -1.74
N SER A 36 4.75 -7.34 -1.11
CA SER A 36 3.95 -6.96 0.05
C SER A 36 2.93 -5.91 -0.37
N ILE A 37 1.67 -6.12 0.01
CA ILE A 37 0.56 -5.25 -0.34
C ILE A 37 -0.12 -4.86 0.96
N THR A 38 -0.31 -3.58 1.18
CA THR A 38 -0.97 -3.05 2.38
C THR A 38 -2.03 -2.04 2.00
N GLY A 39 -3.20 -2.13 2.60
CA GLY A 39 -4.25 -1.13 2.38
C GLY A 39 -5.39 -1.23 3.37
N PRO A 40 -6.50 -0.53 3.09
CA PRO A 40 -7.55 -0.27 4.07
C PRO A 40 -8.34 -1.50 4.52
N ALA A 41 -8.34 -2.60 3.76
CA ALA A 41 -9.04 -3.84 4.13
C ALA A 41 -8.11 -4.98 4.57
N GLY A 42 -6.81 -4.73 4.69
CA GLY A 42 -5.84 -5.75 5.08
C GLY A 42 -4.57 -5.71 4.23
N SER A 43 -3.80 -6.79 4.33
CA SER A 43 -2.55 -6.98 3.63
C SER A 43 -2.54 -8.32 2.89
N ALA A 44 -1.74 -8.38 1.83
CA ALA A 44 -1.45 -9.60 1.09
C ALA A 44 0.05 -9.72 0.91
N SER A 45 0.56 -10.95 0.89
CA SER A 45 1.97 -11.24 0.67
C SER A 45 2.12 -12.35 -0.35
N LEU A 46 2.94 -12.10 -1.36
CA LEU A 46 3.25 -13.05 -2.43
C LEU A 46 4.74 -13.34 -2.40
N THR A 47 5.10 -14.62 -2.60
CA THR A 47 6.49 -15.06 -2.71
C THR A 47 6.64 -16.04 -3.87
N GLY A 48 7.87 -16.22 -4.35
CA GLY A 48 8.19 -17.21 -5.38
C GLY A 48 7.35 -17.02 -6.65
N THR A 49 6.72 -18.09 -7.12
CA THR A 49 5.93 -18.09 -8.37
C THR A 49 4.77 -17.10 -8.37
N SER A 50 4.15 -16.84 -7.21
CA SER A 50 3.04 -15.87 -7.11
C SER A 50 3.53 -14.43 -7.21
N ALA A 51 4.74 -14.14 -6.69
CA ALA A 51 5.37 -12.83 -6.86
C ALA A 51 5.80 -12.59 -8.30
N ALA A 52 6.37 -13.60 -8.97
CA ALA A 52 6.70 -13.53 -10.39
C ALA A 52 5.43 -13.31 -11.26
N ALA A 53 4.35 -14.05 -10.97
CA ALA A 53 3.07 -13.86 -11.64
C ALA A 53 2.51 -12.44 -11.42
N TYR A 54 2.69 -11.85 -10.24
CA TYR A 54 2.35 -10.44 -10.01
C TYR A 54 3.14 -9.52 -10.94
N GLY A 55 4.46 -9.66 -11.04
CA GLY A 55 5.30 -8.83 -11.91
C GLY A 55 4.84 -8.86 -13.37
N ASP A 56 4.52 -10.05 -13.87
CA ASP A 56 4.06 -10.27 -15.25
C ASP A 56 2.65 -9.73 -15.50
N LEU A 57 1.70 -10.05 -14.61
CA LEU A 57 0.29 -9.70 -14.79
C LEU A 57 0.01 -8.24 -14.45
N SER A 58 0.78 -7.62 -13.56
CA SER A 58 0.67 -6.19 -13.24
C SER A 58 1.15 -5.28 -14.38
N ASN A 59 1.83 -5.84 -15.39
CA ASN A 59 2.55 -5.07 -16.41
C ASN A 59 3.60 -4.11 -15.80
N ALA A 60 4.19 -4.46 -14.65
CA ALA A 60 5.12 -3.59 -13.93
C ALA A 60 6.31 -3.14 -14.81
N PHE A 61 6.84 -4.03 -15.64
CA PHE A 61 8.01 -3.77 -16.48
C PHE A 61 7.68 -3.59 -17.97
N ASN A 62 6.41 -3.34 -18.33
CA ASN A 62 6.01 -3.11 -19.72
C ASN A 62 5.90 -1.59 -20.00
N PRO A 63 6.92 -0.94 -20.56
CA PRO A 63 6.90 0.52 -20.76
C PRO A 63 5.83 0.97 -21.76
N SER A 64 5.54 0.17 -22.79
CA SER A 64 4.62 0.51 -23.87
C SER A 64 3.15 0.59 -23.44
N SER A 65 2.82 0.05 -22.26
CA SER A 65 1.44 0.04 -21.73
C SER A 65 1.15 1.17 -20.75
N ARG A 66 2.12 2.05 -20.49
CA ARG A 66 1.99 3.08 -19.46
C ARG A 66 1.47 4.40 -20.00
N MET A 67 0.59 5.01 -19.22
CA MET A 67 0.04 6.33 -19.46
C MET A 67 0.57 7.31 -18.41
N ALA A 68 0.97 8.51 -18.84
CA ALA A 68 1.45 9.53 -17.90
C ALA A 68 0.35 10.04 -16.95
N SER A 69 -0.87 10.18 -17.47
CA SER A 69 -2.02 10.70 -16.73
C SER A 69 -2.83 9.60 -16.06
N LYS A 70 -3.51 9.99 -14.97
CA LYS A 70 -4.49 9.14 -14.28
C LYS A 70 -5.59 8.73 -15.28
N PRO A 71 -6.02 7.45 -15.27
CA PRO A 71 -7.06 6.99 -16.17
C PRO A 71 -8.37 7.75 -15.96
N VAL A 72 -8.94 8.24 -17.06
CA VAL A 72 -10.22 8.96 -17.09
C VAL A 72 -11.37 7.96 -17.15
N ASN A 73 -12.50 8.27 -16.51
CA ASN A 73 -13.68 7.41 -16.45
C ASN A 73 -13.43 6.03 -15.80
N VAL A 74 -12.40 5.94 -14.95
CA VAL A 74 -12.14 4.77 -14.10
C VAL A 74 -12.46 5.14 -12.65
N ALA A 75 -13.37 4.38 -12.05
CA ALA A 75 -13.60 4.43 -10.61
C ALA A 75 -12.51 3.60 -9.93
N LEU A 76 -11.45 4.23 -9.46
CA LEU A 76 -10.27 3.52 -8.93
C LEU A 76 -10.53 2.73 -7.64
N GLY A 77 -11.54 3.11 -6.85
CA GLY A 77 -11.76 2.49 -5.54
C GLY A 77 -10.60 2.78 -4.57
N PRO A 78 -10.43 1.95 -3.52
CA PRO A 78 -9.40 2.15 -2.50
C PRO A 78 -7.99 1.89 -3.05
N ARG A 79 -7.05 2.71 -2.62
CA ARG A 79 -5.61 2.55 -2.88
C ARG A 79 -5.01 1.53 -1.91
N TYR A 80 -4.15 0.67 -2.43
CA TYR A 80 -3.24 -0.19 -1.70
C TYR A 80 -1.81 0.23 -2.06
N ASP A 81 -0.92 0.21 -1.09
CA ASP A 81 0.51 0.41 -1.31
C ASP A 81 1.18 -0.94 -1.52
N VAL A 82 2.05 -1.01 -2.52
CA VAL A 82 2.78 -2.21 -2.91
C VAL A 82 4.26 -1.96 -2.79
N VAL A 83 4.95 -2.92 -2.17
CA VAL A 83 6.40 -3.04 -2.20
C VAL A 83 6.73 -4.34 -2.92
N TYR A 84 7.25 -4.21 -4.14
CA TYR A 84 7.75 -5.33 -4.92
C TYR A 84 9.26 -5.40 -4.76
N SER A 85 9.72 -6.40 -4.02
CA SER A 85 11.14 -6.63 -3.75
C SER A 85 11.69 -7.65 -4.73
N LEU A 86 12.80 -7.28 -5.39
CA LEU A 86 13.56 -8.13 -6.29
C LEU A 86 14.95 -8.30 -5.74
N THR A 87 15.40 -9.54 -5.60
CA THR A 87 16.80 -9.87 -5.35
C THR A 87 17.42 -10.31 -6.67
N CYS A 88 18.55 -9.70 -7.03
CA CYS A 88 19.24 -9.98 -8.27
C CYS A 88 20.74 -10.17 -8.06
N ASP A 89 21.34 -11.02 -8.90
CA ASP A 89 22.78 -11.20 -8.98
C ASP A 89 23.43 -10.01 -9.67
N LEU A 90 24.60 -9.62 -9.14
CA LEU A 90 25.41 -8.53 -9.67
C LEU A 90 26.44 -9.07 -10.68
N PRO A 91 26.79 -8.29 -11.73
CA PRO A 91 27.76 -8.71 -12.73
C PRO A 91 29.15 -9.05 -12.16
N ALA A 92 29.53 -8.41 -11.05
CA ALA A 92 30.82 -8.62 -10.37
C ALA A 92 30.80 -9.76 -9.34
N GLY A 93 29.69 -10.52 -9.25
CA GLY A 93 29.43 -11.46 -8.18
C GLY A 93 28.73 -10.81 -6.97
N GLY A 94 27.99 -11.63 -6.21
CA GLY A 94 27.14 -11.18 -5.11
C GLY A 94 25.70 -10.87 -5.55
N SER A 95 24.85 -10.52 -4.58
CA SER A 95 23.43 -10.22 -4.80
C SER A 95 23.04 -8.88 -4.21
N THR A 96 22.11 -8.18 -4.85
CA THR A 96 21.48 -6.96 -4.32
C THR A 96 19.97 -7.16 -4.24
N THR A 97 19.31 -6.45 -3.33
CA THR A 97 17.85 -6.42 -3.24
C THR A 97 17.38 -4.99 -3.41
N VAL A 98 16.42 -4.78 -4.32
CA VAL A 98 15.77 -3.48 -4.52
C VAL A 98 14.30 -3.55 -4.21
N ALA A 99 13.73 -2.41 -3.82
CA ALA A 99 12.30 -2.28 -3.54
C ALA A 99 11.67 -1.31 -4.55
N ILE A 100 10.66 -1.79 -5.27
CA ILE A 100 9.86 -1.01 -6.21
C ILE A 100 8.54 -0.67 -5.53
N HIS A 101 8.24 0.62 -5.43
CA HIS A 101 7.01 1.11 -4.81
C HIS A 101 5.94 1.39 -5.86
N GLN A 102 4.74 0.86 -5.64
CA GLN A 102 3.60 1.06 -6.53
C GLN A 102 2.33 1.34 -5.74
N SER A 103 1.38 2.04 -6.36
CA SER A 103 0.02 2.16 -5.87
C SER A 103 -0.86 1.21 -6.65
N LEU A 104 -1.57 0.32 -5.97
CA LEU A 104 -2.47 -0.66 -6.56
C LEU A 104 -3.92 -0.30 -6.27
N TYR A 105 -4.76 -0.48 -7.27
CA TYR A 105 -6.20 -0.24 -7.23
C TYR A 105 -6.91 -1.53 -7.67
N PRO A 106 -7.00 -2.52 -6.77
CA PRO A 106 -7.44 -3.87 -7.13
C PRO A 106 -8.93 -3.95 -7.44
N TYR A 107 -9.74 -3.04 -6.87
CA TYR A 107 -11.18 -2.99 -7.08
C TYR A 107 -11.61 -1.88 -8.05
N ALA A 108 -10.68 -1.41 -8.89
CA ALA A 108 -11.00 -0.39 -9.88
C ALA A 108 -12.00 -0.91 -10.93
N ARG A 109 -12.85 -0.01 -11.42
CA ARG A 109 -13.87 -0.33 -12.44
C ARG A 109 -13.78 0.61 -13.62
N TYR A 110 -13.74 0.04 -14.83
CA TYR A 110 -13.85 0.76 -16.10
C TYR A 110 -15.09 0.30 -16.85
N ARG A 111 -16.01 1.23 -17.15
CA ARG A 111 -17.30 0.91 -17.81
C ARG A 111 -18.04 -0.26 -17.13
N SER A 112 -18.08 -0.24 -15.80
CA SER A 112 -18.69 -1.29 -14.95
C SER A 112 -17.96 -2.65 -14.92
N LEU A 113 -16.86 -2.83 -15.65
CA LEU A 113 -16.04 -4.04 -15.60
C LEU A 113 -14.94 -3.88 -14.56
N ALA A 114 -14.69 -4.94 -13.78
CA ALA A 114 -13.57 -4.99 -12.85
C ALA A 114 -12.26 -5.01 -13.64
N GLN A 115 -11.34 -4.11 -13.28
CA GLN A 115 -10.03 -4.01 -13.90
C GLN A 115 -9.04 -3.47 -12.88
N VAL A 116 -8.00 -4.25 -12.58
CA VAL A 116 -6.94 -3.80 -11.68
C VAL A 116 -6.10 -2.73 -12.36
N TRP A 117 -5.81 -1.66 -11.62
CA TRP A 117 -4.95 -0.57 -12.07
C TRP A 117 -3.76 -0.41 -11.13
N THR A 118 -2.59 -0.12 -11.71
CA THR A 118 -1.36 0.15 -10.96
C THR A 118 -0.78 1.48 -11.39
N PHE A 119 -0.26 2.23 -10.44
CA PHE A 119 0.55 3.41 -10.69
C PHE A 119 1.96 3.19 -10.15
N THR A 120 2.96 3.54 -10.95
CA THR A 120 4.38 3.54 -10.55
C THR A 120 4.92 4.94 -10.71
N ALA A 121 5.48 5.51 -9.64
CA ALA A 121 6.12 6.81 -9.71
C ALA A 121 7.46 6.71 -10.44
N ALA A 122 7.94 7.81 -11.02
CA ALA A 122 9.28 7.87 -11.60
C ALA A 122 10.38 7.66 -10.54
N GLY A 123 11.58 7.28 -11.00
CA GLY A 123 12.75 7.12 -10.13
C GLY A 123 12.81 5.79 -9.37
N GLN A 124 12.10 4.75 -9.82
CA GLN A 124 12.25 3.41 -9.24
C GLN A 124 13.63 2.82 -9.55
N PRO A 125 14.18 1.96 -8.67
CA PRO A 125 15.47 1.33 -8.89
C PRO A 125 15.39 0.23 -9.97
N ALA A 126 16.51 0.02 -10.66
CA ALA A 126 16.79 -1.15 -11.48
C ALA A 126 17.41 -2.26 -10.61
N CYS A 127 17.34 -3.52 -11.05
CA CYS A 127 17.87 -4.67 -10.29
C CYS A 127 18.76 -5.55 -11.18
N GLY A 128 20.08 -5.49 -11.00
CA GLY A 128 21.02 -6.21 -11.85
C GLY A 128 20.84 -5.81 -13.33
N TRP A 129 20.48 -6.78 -14.18
CA TRP A 129 20.19 -6.55 -15.60
C TRP A 129 18.72 -6.20 -15.89
N VAL A 130 17.86 -6.21 -14.88
CA VAL A 130 16.45 -5.84 -15.02
C VAL A 130 16.32 -4.32 -14.99
N GLU A 131 15.77 -3.76 -16.06
CA GLU A 131 15.52 -2.33 -16.17
C GLU A 131 14.53 -1.85 -15.10
N ALA A 132 14.71 -0.61 -14.66
CA ALA A 132 13.76 0.03 -13.77
C ALA A 132 12.36 0.06 -14.42
N PRO A 133 11.28 -0.18 -13.66
CA PRO A 133 9.93 -0.10 -14.20
C PRO A 133 9.64 1.33 -14.64
N ALA A 134 9.09 1.48 -15.83
CA ALA A 134 8.70 2.78 -16.36
C ALA A 134 7.66 3.47 -15.45
N ALA A 135 7.66 4.80 -15.43
CA ALA A 135 6.69 5.56 -14.66
C ALA A 135 5.32 5.58 -15.34
N GLY A 136 4.25 5.69 -14.55
CA GLY A 136 2.90 5.97 -15.04
C GLY A 136 1.85 4.97 -14.59
N TRP A 137 0.66 5.13 -15.15
CA TRP A 137 -0.53 4.32 -14.92
C TRP A 137 -0.61 3.18 -15.92
N VAL A 138 -0.98 1.99 -15.45
CA VAL A 138 -1.17 0.83 -16.32
C VAL A 138 -2.35 0.00 -15.82
N ALA A 139 -3.14 -0.49 -16.77
CA ALA A 139 -4.12 -1.53 -16.50
C ALA A 139 -3.41 -2.89 -16.47
N SER A 140 -3.69 -3.67 -15.44
CA SER A 140 -3.14 -5.01 -15.33
C SER A 140 -3.82 -5.99 -16.30
N ARG A 141 -3.14 -7.10 -16.57
CA ARG A 141 -3.68 -8.23 -17.34
C ARG A 141 -4.76 -8.95 -16.54
N ARG A 142 -5.60 -9.71 -17.25
CA ARG A 142 -6.59 -10.61 -16.63
C ARG A 142 -5.88 -11.63 -15.73
N GLY A 143 -6.50 -12.00 -14.62
CA GLY A 143 -5.98 -12.95 -13.65
C GLY A 143 -5.12 -12.34 -12.54
N LEU A 144 -4.71 -11.05 -12.64
CA LEU A 144 -3.98 -10.44 -11.53
C LEU A 144 -4.80 -10.45 -10.24
N PHE A 145 -6.09 -10.12 -10.32
CA PHE A 145 -6.94 -10.10 -9.14
C PHE A 145 -7.01 -11.47 -8.45
N ASP A 146 -7.05 -12.56 -9.21
CA ASP A 146 -7.07 -13.93 -8.66
C ASP A 146 -5.76 -14.28 -7.94
N VAL A 147 -4.61 -13.81 -8.47
CA VAL A 147 -3.31 -13.95 -7.78
C VAL A 147 -3.30 -13.17 -6.47
N LEU A 148 -3.88 -11.96 -6.47
CA LEU A 148 -3.95 -11.12 -5.28
C LEU A 148 -4.84 -11.73 -4.20
N THR A 149 -6.01 -12.26 -4.57
CA THR A 149 -6.94 -12.89 -3.62
C THR A 149 -6.40 -14.21 -3.09
N ALA A 150 -5.74 -15.01 -3.93
CA ALA A 150 -5.00 -16.19 -3.48
C ALA A 150 -3.87 -15.83 -2.50
N GLY A 151 -3.30 -14.63 -2.61
CA GLY A 151 -2.32 -14.06 -1.69
C GLY A 151 -2.89 -13.46 -0.40
N GLY A 152 -4.22 -13.55 -0.20
CA GLY A 152 -4.90 -13.05 0.99
C GLY A 152 -5.56 -11.68 0.84
N LEU A 153 -5.54 -11.07 -0.36
CA LEU A 153 -6.31 -9.86 -0.58
C LEU A 153 -7.82 -10.19 -0.53
N PRO A 154 -8.66 -9.38 0.14
CA PRO A 154 -10.10 -9.64 0.15
C PRO A 154 -10.70 -9.66 -1.26
N GLU A 155 -11.76 -10.44 -1.47
CA GLU A 155 -12.48 -10.46 -2.77
C GLU A 155 -13.35 -9.22 -2.98
N ALA A 156 -13.79 -8.60 -1.89
CA ALA A 156 -14.64 -7.42 -1.91
C ALA A 156 -13.90 -6.21 -1.33
N PRO A 157 -14.12 -4.99 -1.89
CA PRO A 157 -13.59 -3.78 -1.29
C PRO A 157 -14.17 -3.59 0.12
N PRO A 158 -13.42 -2.94 1.03
CA PRO A 158 -13.95 -2.58 2.35
C PRO A 158 -15.21 -1.73 2.15
N ALA A 159 -16.24 -2.03 2.95
CA ALA A 159 -17.45 -1.22 2.95
C ALA A 159 -17.07 0.26 3.19
N PRO A 160 -17.68 1.21 2.46
CA PRO A 160 -17.48 2.62 2.75
C PRO A 160 -17.79 2.83 4.23
N ALA A 161 -16.86 3.43 4.98
CA ALA A 161 -17.16 3.84 6.34
C ALA A 161 -18.43 4.70 6.28
N PRO A 162 -19.44 4.46 7.15
CA PRO A 162 -20.62 5.30 7.18
C PRO A 162 -20.15 6.75 7.30
N ALA A 163 -20.66 7.61 6.43
CA ALA A 163 -20.34 9.03 6.46
C ALA A 163 -20.64 9.51 7.89
N GLN A 164 -19.58 9.76 8.65
CA GLN A 164 -19.76 10.39 9.95
C GLN A 164 -20.48 11.71 9.65
N PRO A 165 -21.60 11.99 10.33
CA PRO A 165 -22.20 13.31 10.26
C PRO A 165 -21.07 14.29 10.51
N LEU A 166 -20.87 15.25 9.61
CA LEU A 166 -19.94 16.35 9.82
C LEU A 166 -20.24 16.86 11.23
N ALA A 167 -19.34 16.60 12.18
CA ALA A 167 -19.45 17.20 13.48
C ALA A 167 -19.57 18.70 13.21
N PRO A 168 -20.60 19.38 13.74
CA PRO A 168 -20.71 20.82 13.54
C PRO A 168 -19.34 21.40 13.85
N LEU A 169 -18.83 22.25 12.94
CA LEU A 169 -17.59 22.97 13.16
C LEU A 169 -17.65 23.46 14.61
N ARG A 170 -16.73 22.97 15.44
CA ARG A 170 -16.60 23.48 16.79
C ARG A 170 -16.23 24.93 16.58
N ASP A 171 -17.23 25.82 16.74
CA ASP A 171 -16.99 27.24 16.74
C ASP A 171 -15.86 27.47 17.72
N GLY A 172 -14.69 27.87 17.18
CA GLY A 172 -13.56 28.26 18.00
C GLY A 172 -14.00 29.35 18.98
N PRO A 173 -13.24 29.58 20.05
CA PRO A 173 -13.59 30.60 21.04
C PRO A 173 -13.97 31.90 20.34
N SER A 174 -15.24 32.29 20.48
CA SER A 174 -15.80 33.41 19.74
C SER A 174 -15.10 34.71 20.18
N ALA A 175 -15.22 35.78 19.38
CA ALA A 175 -14.67 37.10 19.74
C ALA A 175 -15.08 37.57 21.15
N ALA A 176 -16.21 37.09 21.68
CA ALA A 176 -16.65 37.34 23.05
C ALA A 176 -15.71 36.73 24.12
N TRP A 177 -15.12 35.56 23.85
CA TRP A 177 -14.13 34.92 24.73
C TRP A 177 -12.85 35.75 24.81
N TYR A 178 -12.36 36.25 23.67
CA TYR A 178 -11.21 37.15 23.64
C TYR A 178 -11.49 38.50 24.28
N ALA A 179 -12.71 39.05 24.11
CA ALA A 179 -13.12 40.29 24.77
C ALA A 179 -13.16 40.14 26.31
N LEU A 180 -13.65 39.00 26.82
CA LEU A 180 -13.68 38.74 28.27
C LEU A 180 -12.27 38.62 28.87
N VAL A 181 -11.35 37.93 28.20
CA VAL A 181 -9.95 37.82 28.66
C VAL A 181 -9.26 39.19 28.59
N GLY A 182 -9.49 39.97 27.53
CA GLY A 182 -8.95 41.32 27.40
C GLY A 182 -9.45 42.29 28.48
N ILE A 183 -10.76 42.30 28.74
CA ILE A 183 -11.37 43.16 29.76
C ILE A 183 -10.89 42.75 31.16
N GLY A 184 -10.82 41.44 31.45
CA GLY A 184 -10.31 40.94 32.73
C GLY A 184 -8.87 41.36 33.01
N GLY A 185 -7.99 41.26 32.01
CA GLY A 185 -6.60 41.69 32.10
C GLY A 185 -6.44 43.21 32.28
N MET A 186 -7.26 44.00 31.60
CA MET A 186 -7.23 45.46 31.72
C MET A 186 -7.70 45.92 33.11
N LEU A 187 -8.75 45.29 33.67
CA LEU A 187 -9.22 45.57 35.03
C LEU A 187 -8.17 45.23 36.08
N THR A 188 -7.42 44.13 35.92
CA THR A 188 -6.34 43.77 36.86
C THR A 188 -5.21 44.80 36.80
N LEU A 189 -4.81 45.24 35.61
CA LEU A 189 -3.80 46.29 35.45
C LEU A 189 -4.22 47.63 36.07
N VAL A 190 -5.49 48.03 35.88
CA VAL A 190 -6.01 49.25 36.50
C VAL A 190 -6.01 49.15 38.03
N LEU A 191 -6.39 47.99 38.58
CA LEU A 191 -6.41 47.79 40.03
C LEU A 191 -5.00 47.83 40.62
N VAL A 192 -4.02 47.20 39.95
CA VAL A 192 -2.60 47.26 40.34
C VAL A 192 -2.08 48.69 40.26
N ALA A 193 -2.38 49.43 39.19
CA ALA A 193 -1.95 50.82 39.02
C ALA A 193 -2.58 51.78 40.05
N MET A 194 -3.82 51.54 40.45
CA MET A 194 -4.46 52.31 41.53
C MET A 194 -3.84 52.00 42.90
N LEU A 195 -3.52 50.73 43.17
CA LEU A 195 -2.87 50.31 44.42
C LEU A 195 -1.44 50.85 44.54
N THR A 196 -0.66 50.88 43.46
CA THR A 196 0.68 51.48 43.47
C THR A 196 0.63 52.99 43.67
N ARG A 197 -0.26 53.72 42.97
CA ARG A 197 -0.40 55.18 43.17
C ARG A 197 -0.87 55.58 44.57
N ARG A 198 -1.66 54.74 45.24
CA ARG A 198 -2.11 55.01 46.62
C ARG A 198 -0.94 54.92 47.61
N ARG A 199 -0.01 53.98 47.37
CA ARG A 199 1.18 53.78 48.18
C ARG A 199 2.19 54.93 48.07
N ASP A 200 2.30 55.55 46.89
CA ASP A 200 3.18 56.70 46.65
C ASP A 200 2.66 58.02 47.25
N ARG A 201 1.41 58.08 47.73
CA ARG A 201 0.83 59.25 48.41
C ARG A 201 0.94 59.20 49.93
N GLU A 202 1.45 58.11 50.50
CA GLU A 202 1.61 57.90 51.95
C GLU A 202 3.07 58.07 52.40
N ILE A 203 3.95 58.63 51.56
CA ILE A 203 5.32 59.08 51.87
C ILE A 203 5.38 60.59 51.67
#